data_AF-A0A243AV33-F1
#
_entry.id   AF-A0A243AV33-F1
#
_cell.length_a   1.000
_cell.length_b   1.000
_cell.length_c   1.000
_cell.angle_alpha   90.00
_cell.angle_beta   90.00
_cell.angle_gamma   90.00
#
_symmetry.space_group_name_H-M   'P 1'
#
loop_
_entity.id
_entity.type
_entity.pdbx_description
1 polymer ?
#
loop_
_entity_poly.entity_id
_entity_poly.type
_entity_poly.pdbx_seq_one_letter_code
_entity_poly.pdbx_strand_id
1 'polypeptide(L)'
;MSFLNNSIIYHIAIILYACSISLYFIDYFQSNRKANRFAFWLLSIVWVLHSIFMLLRATDSETNPLLTLLSGIYFYVWLLITMSLVINRFMRIDFLVFFTNVVAFGVSAFSIFTPLGKMSPVLAEQLVSELVYVHVGMAIISYATFTVSFIFSIMYLLQYRLLKKKKWNARLRRLGNLPKLESMSYGLNLFSVPFFLLAILLGCIWGYTKLDNFHWYDTKVIGSFVVLFVYCAGLYLRAADVLQGKKIVQWNIGAFLVMLINIFLLSSLSNFHFWYL
;
A
#
# COMPACT_ATOMS: atom_id res chain seq x y z
N MET A 1 -30.82 9.97 2.47
CA MET A 1 -30.65 8.78 3.35
C MET A 1 -29.45 7.89 2.98
N SER A 2 -28.82 8.02 1.80
CA SER A 2 -27.63 7.22 1.43
C SER A 2 -26.32 7.62 2.13
N PHE A 3 -26.11 8.92 2.40
CA PHE A 3 -24.86 9.43 3.00
C PHE A 3 -24.57 8.91 4.41
N LEU A 4 -25.60 8.74 5.24
CA LEU A 4 -25.47 8.22 6.62
C LEU A 4 -25.08 6.73 6.63
N ASN A 5 -25.54 5.95 5.64
CA ASN A 5 -25.29 4.52 5.56
C ASN A 5 -23.82 4.22 5.18
N ASN A 6 -23.25 5.00 4.25
CA ASN A 6 -21.85 4.87 3.84
C ASN A 6 -20.86 5.24 4.95
N SER A 7 -21.19 6.24 5.78
CA SER A 7 -20.37 6.62 6.93
C SER A 7 -20.36 5.52 8.00
N ILE A 8 -21.52 4.93 8.33
CA ILE A 8 -21.62 3.89 9.36
C ILE A 8 -20.81 2.64 8.99
N ILE A 9 -20.91 2.18 7.72
CA ILE A 9 -20.14 1.03 7.22
C ILE A 9 -18.64 1.24 7.43
N TYR A 10 -18.16 2.45 7.18
CA TYR A 10 -16.75 2.81 7.34
C TYR A 10 -16.29 2.77 8.81
N HIS A 11 -17.04 3.37 9.72
CA HIS A 11 -16.71 3.37 11.15
C HIS A 11 -16.72 1.94 11.70
N ILE A 12 -17.71 1.12 11.31
CA ILE A 12 -17.78 -0.29 11.68
C ILE A 12 -16.57 -1.04 11.11
N ALA A 13 -16.19 -0.81 9.85
CA ALA A 13 -15.04 -1.45 9.24
C ALA A 13 -13.74 -1.13 9.99
N ILE A 14 -13.51 0.12 10.40
CA ILE A 14 -12.33 0.52 11.20
C ILE A 14 -12.31 -0.13 12.57
N ILE A 15 -13.45 -0.16 13.27
CA ILE A 15 -13.56 -0.78 14.60
C ILE A 15 -13.23 -2.28 14.50
N LEU A 16 -13.83 -2.95 13.51
CA LEU A 16 -13.51 -4.34 13.20
C LEU A 16 -12.02 -4.51 12.87
N TYR A 17 -11.44 -3.60 12.10
CA TYR A 17 -10.01 -3.61 11.79
C TYR A 17 -9.14 -3.53 13.06
N ALA A 18 -9.44 -2.61 13.97
CA ALA A 18 -8.75 -2.48 15.25
C ALA A 18 -8.88 -3.75 16.12
N CYS A 19 -10.06 -4.36 16.15
CA CYS A 19 -10.27 -5.65 16.82
C CYS A 19 -9.44 -6.78 16.20
N SER A 20 -9.37 -6.86 14.87
CA SER A 20 -8.54 -7.86 14.16
C SER A 20 -7.07 -7.72 14.54
N ILE A 21 -6.54 -6.49 14.54
CA ILE A 21 -5.14 -6.23 14.93
C ILE A 21 -4.88 -6.65 16.36
N SER A 22 -5.80 -6.34 17.28
CA SER A 22 -5.68 -6.70 18.69
C SER A 22 -5.59 -8.22 18.86
N LEU A 23 -6.39 -8.98 18.12
CA LEU A 23 -6.35 -10.45 18.13
C LEU A 23 -5.07 -11.02 17.50
N TYR A 24 -4.60 -10.46 16.38
CA TYR A 24 -3.31 -10.85 15.81
C TYR A 24 -2.13 -10.49 16.74
N PHE A 25 -2.22 -9.38 17.47
CA PHE A 25 -1.24 -8.99 18.47
C PHE A 25 -1.22 -9.99 19.63
N ILE A 26 -2.38 -10.43 20.11
CA ILE A 26 -2.49 -11.50 21.11
C ILE A 26 -1.87 -12.79 20.59
N ASP A 27 -2.15 -13.21 19.35
CA ASP A 27 -1.48 -14.38 18.75
C ASP A 27 0.04 -14.20 18.63
N TYR A 28 0.51 -12.98 18.29
CA TYR A 28 1.93 -12.67 18.19
C TYR A 28 2.68 -12.89 19.52
N PHE A 29 2.07 -12.51 20.65
CA PHE A 29 2.68 -12.67 21.97
C PHE A 29 2.45 -14.04 22.61
N GLN A 30 1.23 -14.59 22.49
CA GLN A 30 0.81 -15.79 23.22
C GLN A 30 0.78 -17.07 22.36
N SER A 31 1.05 -16.99 21.05
CA SER A 31 0.97 -18.13 20.11
C SER A 31 -0.39 -18.86 20.14
N ASN A 32 -1.47 -18.10 20.34
CA ASN A 32 -2.82 -18.64 20.48
C ASN A 32 -3.49 -18.84 19.11
N ARG A 33 -3.47 -20.07 18.61
CA ARG A 33 -4.07 -20.46 17.31
C ARG A 33 -5.55 -20.11 17.19
N LYS A 34 -6.32 -20.09 18.28
CA LYS A 34 -7.74 -19.69 18.25
C LYS A 34 -7.85 -18.20 17.95
N ALA A 35 -7.04 -17.36 18.60
CA ALA A 35 -6.99 -15.93 18.36
C ALA A 35 -6.61 -15.61 16.89
N ASN A 36 -5.64 -16.32 16.32
CA ASN A 36 -5.30 -16.18 14.90
C ASN A 36 -6.49 -16.50 13.98
N ARG A 37 -7.19 -17.62 14.24
CA ARG A 37 -8.37 -18.00 13.44
C ARG A 37 -9.47 -16.95 13.49
N PHE A 38 -9.77 -16.41 14.67
CA PHE A 38 -10.74 -15.31 14.82
C PHE A 38 -10.25 -14.04 14.12
N ALA A 39 -8.98 -13.67 14.28
CA ALA A 39 -8.39 -12.49 13.64
C ALA A 39 -8.47 -12.56 12.11
N PHE A 40 -8.25 -13.75 11.53
CA PHE A 40 -8.36 -14.02 10.11
C PHE A 40 -9.79 -13.87 9.58
N TRP A 41 -10.77 -14.43 10.29
CA TRP A 41 -12.17 -14.27 9.92
C TRP A 41 -12.62 -12.82 10.01
N LEU A 42 -12.21 -12.13 11.07
CA LEU A 42 -12.52 -10.72 11.26
C LEU A 42 -11.90 -9.86 10.14
N LEU A 43 -10.64 -10.12 9.77
CA LEU A 43 -9.99 -9.45 8.64
C LEU A 43 -10.70 -9.74 7.30
N SER A 44 -11.16 -10.98 7.11
CA SER A 44 -11.94 -11.37 5.93
C SER A 44 -13.27 -10.64 5.86
N ILE A 45 -13.96 -10.44 7.00
CA ILE A 45 -15.17 -9.62 7.06
C ILE A 45 -14.86 -8.19 6.66
N VAL A 46 -13.78 -7.59 7.17
CA VAL A 46 -13.42 -6.21 6.79
C VAL A 46 -13.08 -6.11 5.30
N TRP A 47 -12.43 -7.13 4.73
CA TRP A 47 -12.17 -7.20 3.30
C TRP A 47 -13.48 -7.26 2.48
N VAL A 48 -14.47 -8.05 2.90
CA VAL A 48 -15.79 -8.10 2.27
C VAL A 48 -16.50 -6.75 2.39
N LEU A 49 -16.47 -6.10 3.55
CA LEU A 49 -17.07 -4.77 3.75
C LEU A 49 -16.42 -3.72 2.85
N HIS A 50 -15.10 -3.71 2.71
CA HIS A 50 -14.41 -2.81 1.77
C HIS A 50 -14.81 -3.10 0.31
N SER A 51 -14.95 -4.38 -0.05
CA SER A 51 -15.38 -4.78 -1.40
C SER A 51 -16.80 -4.28 -1.70
N ILE A 52 -17.74 -4.47 -0.77
CA ILE A 52 -19.11 -3.97 -0.88
C ILE A 52 -19.13 -2.45 -0.97
N PHE A 53 -18.38 -1.76 -0.10
CA PHE A 53 -18.31 -0.30 -0.11
C PHE A 53 -17.79 0.25 -1.44
N MET A 54 -16.76 -0.38 -2.02
CA MET A 54 -16.25 0.01 -3.35
C MET A 54 -17.29 -0.23 -4.45
N LEU A 55 -18.04 -1.34 -4.42
CA LEU A 55 -19.10 -1.61 -5.39
C LEU A 55 -20.25 -0.61 -5.30
N LEU A 56 -20.71 -0.30 -4.07
CA LEU A 56 -21.76 0.69 -3.84
C LEU A 56 -21.33 2.08 -4.34
N ARG A 57 -20.06 2.46 -4.11
CA ARG A 57 -19.51 3.71 -4.64
C ARG A 57 -19.33 3.71 -6.15
N ALA A 58 -19.08 2.55 -6.77
CA ALA A 58 -18.95 2.46 -8.22
C ALA A 58 -20.28 2.69 -8.94
N THR A 59 -21.41 2.40 -8.28
CA THR A 59 -22.76 2.64 -8.82
C THR A 59 -23.30 4.05 -8.56
N ASP A 60 -22.70 4.80 -7.64
CA ASP A 60 -23.08 6.18 -7.35
C ASP A 60 -22.46 7.12 -8.41
N SER A 61 -23.23 7.38 -9.49
CA SER A 61 -22.84 8.17 -10.67
C SER A 61 -22.42 9.63 -10.39
N GLU A 62 -22.68 10.15 -9.19
CA GLU A 62 -22.43 11.56 -8.85
C GLU A 62 -21.00 11.82 -8.34
N THR A 63 -20.21 10.77 -8.05
CA THR A 63 -18.82 10.93 -7.57
C THR A 63 -17.88 9.95 -8.26
N ASN A 64 -16.91 10.46 -9.02
CA ASN A 64 -15.93 9.63 -9.73
C ASN A 64 -15.20 8.67 -8.76
N PRO A 65 -15.41 7.35 -8.86
CA PRO A 65 -15.11 6.40 -7.78
C PRO A 65 -13.62 6.28 -7.45
N LEU A 66 -12.70 6.61 -8.35
CA LEU A 66 -11.26 6.39 -8.19
C LEU A 66 -10.43 7.67 -8.03
N LEU A 67 -11.03 8.85 -8.24
CA LEU A 67 -10.29 10.11 -8.32
C LEU A 67 -10.30 10.90 -7.01
N THR A 68 -11.08 10.46 -6.02
CA THR A 68 -11.01 11.03 -4.66
C THR A 68 -9.92 10.37 -3.85
N LEU A 69 -9.22 11.15 -3.02
CA LEU A 69 -8.18 10.67 -2.11
C LEU A 69 -8.69 9.54 -1.21
N LEU A 70 -9.91 9.68 -0.69
CA LEU A 70 -10.55 8.70 0.19
C LEU A 70 -10.77 7.36 -0.54
N SER A 71 -11.22 7.39 -1.79
CA SER A 71 -11.32 6.17 -2.61
C SER A 71 -9.98 5.51 -2.90
N GLY A 72 -8.94 6.31 -3.18
CA GLY A 72 -7.58 5.80 -3.37
C GLY A 72 -7.05 5.09 -2.13
N ILE A 73 -7.30 5.65 -0.94
CA ILE A 73 -6.97 5.04 0.35
C ILE A 73 -7.68 3.70 0.52
N TYR A 74 -8.99 3.62 0.24
CA TYR A 74 -9.72 2.36 0.33
C TYR A 74 -9.23 1.31 -0.65
N PHE A 75 -8.98 1.71 -1.90
CA PHE A 75 -8.47 0.78 -2.92
C PHE A 75 -7.11 0.22 -2.51
N TYR A 76 -6.24 1.08 -1.99
CA TYR A 76 -4.93 0.70 -1.48
C TYR A 76 -5.04 -0.27 -0.29
N VAL A 77 -5.88 0.02 0.70
CA VAL A 77 -6.12 -0.84 1.87
C VAL A 77 -6.69 -2.19 1.43
N TRP A 78 -7.67 -2.20 0.53
CA TRP A 78 -8.24 -3.41 -0.03
C TRP A 78 -7.19 -4.26 -0.75
N LEU A 79 -6.31 -3.64 -1.55
CA LEU A 79 -5.19 -4.33 -2.21
C LEU A 79 -4.21 -4.93 -1.19
N LEU A 80 -3.83 -4.18 -0.15
CA LEU A 80 -2.96 -4.69 0.92
C LEU A 80 -3.54 -5.93 1.60
N ILE A 81 -4.82 -5.88 1.98
CA ILE A 81 -5.50 -7.02 2.62
C ILE A 81 -5.55 -8.19 1.65
N THR A 82 -5.97 -7.96 0.40
CA THR A 82 -6.06 -8.99 -0.63
C THR A 82 -4.71 -9.69 -0.83
N MET A 83 -3.63 -8.93 -1.02
CA MET A 83 -2.29 -9.49 -1.17
C MET A 83 -1.86 -10.26 0.08
N SER A 84 -2.16 -9.75 1.29
CA SER A 84 -1.83 -10.45 2.53
C SER A 84 -2.53 -11.82 2.63
N LEU A 85 -3.82 -11.88 2.27
CA LEU A 85 -4.62 -13.11 2.30
C LEU A 85 -4.16 -14.11 1.22
N VAL A 86 -3.95 -13.63 -0.01
CA VAL A 86 -3.49 -14.43 -1.15
C VAL A 86 -2.10 -15.00 -0.87
N ILE A 87 -1.14 -14.17 -0.45
CA ILE A 87 0.22 -14.63 -0.14
C ILE A 87 0.19 -15.58 1.07
N ASN A 88 -0.60 -15.30 2.11
CA ASN A 88 -0.72 -16.20 3.25
C ASN A 88 -1.32 -17.55 2.85
N ARG A 89 -2.28 -17.58 1.92
CA ARG A 89 -2.89 -18.82 1.41
C ARG A 89 -1.86 -19.71 0.74
N PHE A 90 -0.97 -19.15 -0.08
CA PHE A 90 0.05 -19.93 -0.80
C PHE A 90 1.29 -20.23 0.04
N MET A 91 1.74 -19.28 0.86
CA MET A 91 3.03 -19.34 1.54
C MET A 91 2.96 -19.68 3.02
N ARG A 92 1.77 -19.65 3.64
CA ARG A 92 1.51 -19.91 5.07
C ARG A 92 2.39 -19.06 6.00
N ILE A 93 2.46 -17.76 5.73
CA ILE A 93 3.27 -16.81 6.50
C ILE A 93 2.32 -15.94 7.34
N ASP A 94 1.89 -16.46 8.49
CA ASP A 94 0.89 -15.80 9.34
C ASP A 94 1.28 -14.36 9.74
N PHE A 95 2.57 -14.11 9.98
CA PHE A 95 3.06 -12.79 10.39
C PHE A 95 2.91 -11.73 9.30
N LEU A 96 2.89 -12.13 8.02
CA LEU A 96 2.63 -11.19 6.92
C LEU A 96 1.26 -10.53 7.13
N VAL A 97 0.25 -11.32 7.46
CA VAL A 97 -1.12 -10.83 7.65
C VAL A 97 -1.17 -9.83 8.80
N PHE A 98 -0.47 -10.10 9.90
CA PHE A 98 -0.38 -9.16 11.02
C PHE A 98 0.27 -7.82 10.61
N PHE A 99 1.47 -7.85 10.02
CA PHE A 99 2.18 -6.62 9.66
C PHE A 99 1.44 -5.80 8.60
N THR A 100 0.87 -6.47 7.60
CA THR A 100 0.07 -5.79 6.57
C THR A 100 -1.19 -5.18 7.16
N ASN A 101 -1.85 -5.85 8.09
CA ASN A 101 -3.02 -5.33 8.80
C ASN A 101 -2.68 -4.08 9.64
N VAL A 102 -1.51 -4.05 10.31
CA VAL A 102 -1.03 -2.86 11.03
C VAL A 102 -0.85 -1.67 10.09
N VAL A 103 -0.20 -1.86 8.93
CA VAL A 103 0.00 -0.78 7.95
C VAL A 103 -1.32 -0.29 7.38
N ALA A 104 -2.18 -1.21 6.95
CA ALA A 104 -3.48 -0.89 6.39
C ALA A 104 -4.38 -0.15 7.40
N PHE A 105 -4.26 -0.47 8.70
CA PHE A 105 -5.01 0.24 9.74
C PHE A 105 -4.51 1.65 9.93
N GLY A 106 -3.18 1.85 9.98
CA GLY A 106 -2.61 3.18 10.11
C GLY A 106 -3.06 4.10 8.97
N VAL A 107 -3.10 3.57 7.75
CA VAL A 107 -3.58 4.29 6.56
C VAL A 107 -5.08 4.55 6.63
N SER A 108 -5.90 3.57 7.01
CA SER A 108 -7.35 3.76 7.21
C SER A 108 -7.66 4.75 8.33
N ALA A 109 -6.94 4.70 9.46
CA ALA A 109 -7.15 5.62 10.58
C ALA A 109 -6.82 7.06 10.19
N PHE A 110 -5.80 7.28 9.35
CA PHE A 110 -5.49 8.60 8.81
C PHE A 110 -6.67 9.19 8.02
N SER A 111 -7.42 8.36 7.29
CA SER A 111 -8.58 8.84 6.51
C SER A 111 -9.74 9.38 7.36
N ILE A 112 -9.79 9.13 8.67
CA ILE A 112 -10.78 9.73 9.58
C ILE A 112 -10.56 11.25 9.70
N PHE A 113 -9.31 11.68 9.60
CA PHE A 113 -8.92 13.10 9.73
C PHE A 113 -8.93 13.84 8.39
N THR A 114 -9.18 13.15 7.28
CA THR A 114 -9.26 13.75 5.95
C THR A 114 -10.68 14.26 5.71
N PRO A 115 -10.88 15.58 5.49
CA PRO A 115 -12.19 16.10 5.12
C PRO A 115 -12.71 15.39 3.86
N LEU A 116 -14.03 15.13 3.82
CA LEU A 116 -14.72 14.69 2.61
C LEU A 116 -14.77 15.86 1.60
N GLY A 117 -13.61 16.25 1.06
CA GLY A 117 -13.50 17.28 0.05
C GLY A 117 -14.27 16.85 -1.18
N LYS A 118 -15.33 17.60 -1.53
CA LYS A 118 -16.04 17.44 -2.79
C LYS A 118 -15.25 18.18 -3.86
N MET A 119 -14.68 17.44 -4.81
CA MET A 119 -14.13 18.01 -6.03
C MET A 119 -15.26 18.75 -6.76
N SER A 120 -15.03 19.99 -7.19
CA SER A 120 -15.99 20.74 -8.00
C SER A 120 -16.32 19.95 -9.28
N PRO A 121 -17.61 19.73 -9.61
CA PRO A 121 -18.02 18.87 -10.72
C PRO A 121 -17.46 19.34 -12.08
N VAL A 122 -17.26 20.65 -12.26
CA VAL A 122 -16.71 21.25 -13.49
C VAL A 122 -15.25 20.85 -13.72
N LEU A 123 -14.45 20.79 -12.65
CA LEU A 123 -13.03 20.42 -12.73
C LEU A 123 -12.86 18.90 -12.81
N ALA A 124 -13.77 18.13 -12.21
CA ALA A 124 -13.81 16.68 -12.37
C ALA A 124 -13.98 16.31 -13.86
N GLU A 125 -14.98 16.88 -14.54
CA GLU A 125 -15.29 16.54 -15.93
C GLU A 125 -14.15 16.87 -16.92
N GLN A 126 -13.39 17.94 -16.67
CA GLN A 126 -12.24 18.32 -17.52
C GLN A 126 -11.00 17.44 -17.31
N LEU A 127 -10.81 16.90 -16.11
CA LEU A 127 -9.62 16.14 -15.71
C LEU A 127 -9.82 14.62 -15.86
N VAL A 128 -11.06 14.13 -15.80
CA VAL A 128 -11.39 12.72 -15.93
C VAL A 128 -11.18 12.26 -17.38
N SER A 129 -10.23 11.34 -17.55
CA SER A 129 -10.12 10.53 -18.77
C SER A 129 -9.82 9.10 -18.37
N GLU A 130 -10.13 8.14 -19.26
CA GLU A 130 -9.76 6.74 -19.08
C GLU A 130 -8.27 6.56 -18.72
N LEU A 131 -7.43 7.45 -19.24
CA LEU A 131 -5.99 7.51 -18.97
C LEU A 131 -5.68 7.75 -17.48
N VAL A 132 -6.40 8.64 -16.80
CA VAL A 132 -6.16 8.93 -15.36
C VAL A 132 -6.57 7.75 -14.51
N TYR A 133 -7.66 7.07 -14.87
CA TYR A 133 -8.09 5.85 -14.15
C TYR A 133 -7.02 4.76 -14.20
N VAL A 134 -6.46 4.53 -15.39
CA VAL A 134 -5.38 3.55 -15.57
C VAL A 134 -4.11 4.01 -14.86
N HIS A 135 -3.73 5.29 -14.98
CA HIS A 135 -2.58 5.88 -14.28
C HIS A 135 -2.66 5.70 -12.76
N VAL A 136 -3.75 6.16 -12.13
CA VAL A 136 -3.95 6.11 -10.68
C VAL A 136 -4.04 4.65 -10.22
N GLY A 137 -4.74 3.79 -10.98
CA GLY A 137 -4.82 2.36 -10.70
C GLY A 137 -3.45 1.69 -10.67
N MET A 138 -2.62 1.91 -11.70
CA MET A 138 -1.25 1.37 -11.76
C MET A 138 -0.37 1.91 -10.64
N ALA A 139 -0.48 3.20 -10.31
CA ALA A 139 0.26 3.81 -9.20
C ALA A 139 -0.10 3.14 -7.86
N ILE A 140 -1.39 2.96 -7.57
CA ILE A 140 -1.86 2.35 -6.32
C ILE A 140 -1.43 0.88 -6.23
N ILE A 141 -1.52 0.11 -7.33
CA ILE A 141 -1.03 -1.28 -7.38
C ILE A 141 0.47 -1.33 -7.08
N SER A 142 1.25 -0.42 -7.67
CA SER A 142 2.67 -0.32 -7.42
C SER A 142 2.98 0.01 -5.95
N TYR A 143 2.29 0.99 -5.36
CA TYR A 143 2.50 1.36 -3.97
C TYR A 143 2.14 0.23 -3.00
N ALA A 144 1.04 -0.48 -3.26
CA ALA A 144 0.62 -1.62 -2.44
C ALA A 144 1.69 -2.74 -2.48
N THR A 145 2.19 -3.07 -3.67
CA THR A 145 3.22 -4.10 -3.85
C THR A 145 4.58 -3.72 -3.25
N PHE A 146 5.01 -2.46 -3.40
CA PHE A 146 6.19 -1.94 -2.70
C PHE A 146 6.06 -2.01 -1.17
N THR A 147 4.86 -1.75 -0.64
CA THR A 147 4.58 -1.87 0.79
C THR A 147 4.67 -3.30 1.28
N VAL A 148 4.11 -4.25 0.56
CA VAL A 148 4.25 -5.68 0.92
C VAL A 148 5.72 -6.12 0.84
N SER A 149 6.49 -5.64 -0.15
CA SER A 149 7.93 -5.86 -0.23
C SER A 149 8.68 -5.31 0.99
N PHE A 150 8.35 -4.09 1.40
CA PHE A 150 8.88 -3.46 2.60
C PHE A 150 8.56 -4.27 3.87
N ILE A 151 7.35 -4.79 4.00
CA ILE A 151 6.96 -5.67 5.11
C ILE A 151 7.82 -6.93 5.13
N PHE A 152 8.05 -7.58 3.98
CA PHE A 152 8.97 -8.72 3.90
C PHE A 152 10.40 -8.36 4.33
N SER A 153 10.85 -7.15 4.00
CA SER A 153 12.14 -6.62 4.44
C SER A 153 12.21 -6.40 5.95
N ILE A 154 11.15 -5.89 6.59
CA ILE A 154 11.05 -5.80 8.05
C ILE A 154 11.11 -7.20 8.68
N MET A 155 10.32 -8.14 8.14
CA MET A 155 10.27 -9.52 8.63
C MET A 155 11.65 -10.19 8.53
N TYR A 156 12.39 -9.95 7.44
CA TYR A 156 13.76 -10.43 7.28
C TYR A 156 14.66 -9.88 8.39
N LEU A 157 14.63 -8.57 8.66
CA LEU A 157 15.46 -7.98 9.73
C LEU A 157 15.08 -8.50 11.11
N LEU A 158 13.79 -8.71 11.37
CA LEU A 158 13.31 -9.27 12.63
C LEU A 158 13.81 -10.71 12.79
N GLN A 159 13.69 -11.54 11.75
CA GLN A 159 14.21 -12.91 11.75
C GLN A 159 15.73 -12.94 11.94
N TYR A 160 16.46 -12.09 11.21
CA TYR A 160 17.92 -11.97 11.32
C TYR A 160 18.37 -11.60 12.73
N ARG A 161 17.68 -10.66 13.38
CA ARG A 161 17.96 -10.26 14.78
C ARG A 161 17.67 -11.40 15.76
N LEU A 162 16.58 -12.16 15.58
CA LEU A 162 16.23 -13.29 16.45
C LEU A 162 17.25 -14.43 16.33
N LEU A 163 17.72 -14.74 15.12
CA LEU A 163 18.78 -15.73 14.88
C LEU A 163 20.09 -15.32 15.56
N LYS A 164 20.50 -14.05 15.39
CA LYS A 164 21.72 -13.53 16.02
C LYS A 164 21.67 -13.57 17.55
N LYS A 165 20.49 -13.38 18.15
CA LYS A 165 20.26 -13.48 19.60
C LYS A 165 20.05 -14.92 20.10
N LYS A 166 20.20 -15.93 19.23
CA LYS A 166 19.97 -17.36 19.53
C LYS A 166 18.59 -17.64 20.15
N LYS A 167 17.57 -16.83 19.84
CA LYS A 167 16.20 -16.99 20.36
C LYS A 167 15.40 -17.94 19.47
N TRP A 168 15.62 -19.23 19.66
CA TRP A 168 14.97 -20.32 18.92
C TRP A 168 13.52 -20.59 19.38
N ASN A 169 12.69 -19.55 19.39
CA ASN A 169 11.31 -19.64 19.86
C ASN A 169 10.36 -20.02 18.71
N ALA A 170 9.12 -20.44 19.02
CA ALA A 170 8.07 -20.71 18.02
C ALA A 170 7.84 -19.54 17.03
N ARG A 171 8.09 -18.30 17.49
CA ARG A 171 8.06 -17.08 16.66
C ARG A 171 9.06 -17.11 15.50
N LEU A 172 10.27 -17.64 15.73
CA LEU A 172 11.31 -17.70 14.69
C LEU A 172 10.88 -18.64 13.55
N ARG A 173 10.26 -19.78 13.88
CA ARG A 173 9.76 -20.75 12.88
C ARG A 173 8.63 -20.20 12.03
N ARG A 174 7.76 -19.35 12.59
CA ARG A 174 6.59 -18.78 11.89
C ARG A 174 6.94 -17.61 10.94
N LEU A 175 8.10 -16.98 11.08
CA LEU A 175 8.55 -15.90 10.17
C LEU A 175 8.97 -16.39 8.78
N GLY A 176 9.23 -17.69 8.63
CA GLY A 176 9.74 -18.27 7.39
C GLY A 176 11.26 -18.43 7.41
N ASN A 177 11.90 -18.32 6.25
CA ASN A 177 13.35 -18.46 6.08
C ASN A 177 13.92 -17.18 5.49
N LEU A 178 15.14 -16.78 5.92
CA LEU A 178 15.78 -15.55 5.44
C LEU A 178 15.86 -15.46 3.90
N PRO A 179 16.33 -16.50 3.16
CA PRO A 179 16.38 -16.42 1.70
C PRO A 179 14.99 -16.28 1.07
N LYS A 180 13.97 -16.91 1.67
CA LYS A 180 12.57 -16.80 1.19
C LYS A 180 12.06 -15.37 1.36
N LEU A 181 12.25 -14.76 2.53
CA LEU A 181 11.80 -13.38 2.79
C LEU A 181 12.50 -12.36 1.86
N GLU A 182 13.80 -12.55 1.64
CA GLU A 182 14.56 -11.73 0.69
C GLU A 182 14.07 -11.91 -0.75
N SER A 183 13.87 -13.16 -1.20
CA SER A 183 13.37 -13.45 -2.56
C SER A 183 11.97 -12.89 -2.80
N MET A 184 11.09 -12.92 -1.78
CA MET A 184 9.75 -12.35 -1.86
C MET A 184 9.79 -10.83 -1.96
N SER A 185 10.64 -10.17 -1.16
CA SER A 185 10.83 -8.73 -1.25
C SER A 185 11.37 -8.31 -2.61
N TYR A 186 12.40 -9.01 -3.10
CA TYR A 186 12.97 -8.75 -4.43
C TYR A 186 11.95 -8.99 -5.56
N GLY A 187 11.23 -10.12 -5.53
CA GLY A 187 10.23 -10.45 -6.55
C GLY A 187 9.07 -9.47 -6.59
N LEU A 188 8.62 -8.98 -5.43
CA LEU A 188 7.60 -7.93 -5.37
C LEU A 188 8.13 -6.61 -5.95
N ASN A 189 9.36 -6.20 -5.63
CA ASN A 189 9.96 -5.00 -6.25
C ASN A 189 10.08 -5.12 -7.77
N LEU A 190 10.48 -6.30 -8.26
CA LEU A 190 10.58 -6.58 -9.70
C LEU A 190 9.22 -6.46 -10.39
N PHE A 191 8.14 -6.83 -9.70
CA PHE A 191 6.77 -6.63 -10.18
C PHE A 191 6.32 -5.17 -10.08
N SER A 192 6.63 -4.48 -8.99
CA SER A 192 6.20 -3.09 -8.75
C SER A 192 6.81 -2.09 -9.73
N VAL A 193 8.10 -2.21 -10.04
CA VAL A 193 8.83 -1.22 -10.86
C VAL A 193 8.22 -0.99 -12.24
N PRO A 194 7.87 -2.03 -13.04
CA PRO A 194 7.19 -1.84 -14.32
C PRO A 194 5.84 -1.12 -14.20
N PHE A 195 5.02 -1.48 -13.20
CA PHE A 195 3.75 -0.79 -12.94
C PHE A 195 3.97 0.67 -12.55
N PHE A 196 5.00 0.95 -11.76
CA PHE A 196 5.36 2.31 -11.37
C PHE A 196 5.83 3.15 -12.57
N LEU A 197 6.66 2.56 -13.42
CA LEU A 197 7.14 3.20 -14.64
C LEU A 197 5.97 3.55 -15.57
N LEU A 198 5.08 2.58 -15.83
CA LEU A 198 3.89 2.80 -16.64
C LEU A 198 3.01 3.89 -16.04
N ALA A 199 2.81 3.88 -14.71
CA ALA A 199 2.08 4.95 -14.04
C ALA A 199 2.74 6.32 -14.31
N ILE A 200 4.05 6.49 -14.10
CA ILE A 200 4.73 7.77 -14.37
C ILE A 200 4.55 8.21 -15.82
N LEU A 201 4.74 7.31 -16.78
CA LEU A 201 4.58 7.61 -18.21
C LEU A 201 3.16 8.08 -18.54
N LEU A 202 2.13 7.35 -18.09
CA LEU A 202 0.72 7.71 -18.30
C LEU A 202 0.39 9.05 -17.63
N GLY A 203 0.96 9.33 -16.46
CA GLY A 203 0.79 10.60 -15.76
C GLY A 203 1.39 11.78 -16.52
N CYS A 204 2.56 11.58 -17.13
CA CYS A 204 3.20 12.60 -17.97
C CYS A 204 2.41 12.85 -19.26
N ILE A 205 1.93 11.78 -19.94
CA ILE A 205 1.10 11.90 -21.15
C ILE A 205 -0.19 12.67 -20.84
N TRP A 206 -0.85 12.34 -19.73
CA TRP A 206 -2.03 13.07 -19.30
C TRP A 206 -1.72 14.54 -18.99
N GLY A 207 -0.63 14.80 -18.25
CA GLY A 207 -0.20 16.16 -17.92
C GLY A 207 0.05 17.01 -19.16
N TYR A 208 0.73 16.47 -20.17
CA TYR A 208 1.02 17.17 -21.42
C TYR A 208 -0.22 17.42 -22.30
N THR A 209 -1.23 16.54 -22.23
CA THR A 209 -2.43 16.63 -23.08
C THR A 209 -3.55 17.47 -22.48
N LYS A 210 -3.57 17.65 -21.14
CA LYS A 210 -4.66 18.33 -20.42
C LYS A 210 -4.26 19.62 -19.72
N LEU A 211 -2.96 19.85 -19.47
CA LEU A 211 -2.49 21.09 -18.87
C LEU A 211 -1.77 21.93 -19.93
N ASP A 212 -2.26 23.16 -20.15
CA ASP A 212 -1.67 24.08 -21.14
C ASP A 212 -0.20 24.43 -20.82
N ASN A 213 0.21 24.35 -19.55
CA ASN A 213 1.58 24.59 -19.08
C ASN A 213 2.07 23.46 -18.15
N PHE A 214 2.37 22.29 -18.72
CA PHE A 214 2.97 21.19 -17.96
C PHE A 214 4.40 21.53 -17.48
N HIS A 215 4.57 21.63 -16.16
CA HIS A 215 5.87 21.92 -15.56
C HIS A 215 6.62 20.62 -15.24
N TRP A 216 7.64 20.29 -16.04
CA TRP A 216 8.55 19.17 -15.77
C TRP A 216 9.26 19.27 -14.40
N TYR A 217 9.35 20.49 -13.86
CA TYR A 217 9.98 20.77 -12.58
C TYR A 217 9.06 20.64 -11.36
N ASP A 218 7.85 20.09 -11.53
CA ASP A 218 6.99 19.80 -10.38
C ASP A 218 7.68 18.79 -9.45
N THR A 219 7.77 19.16 -8.18
CA THR A 219 8.46 18.40 -7.13
C THR A 219 8.00 16.94 -7.06
N LYS A 220 6.72 16.67 -7.31
CA LYS A 220 6.16 15.30 -7.28
C LYS A 220 6.56 14.49 -8.51
N VAL A 221 6.65 15.12 -9.68
CA VAL A 221 7.10 14.46 -10.92
C VAL A 221 8.57 14.06 -10.75
N ILE A 222 9.42 15.00 -10.37
CA ILE A 222 10.84 14.74 -10.08
C ILE A 222 10.99 13.65 -9.01
N GLY A 223 10.25 13.78 -7.90
CA GLY A 223 10.28 12.82 -6.80
C GLY A 223 9.89 11.40 -7.24
N SER A 224 8.93 11.26 -8.16
CA SER A 224 8.52 9.96 -8.69
C SER A 224 9.61 9.33 -9.57
N PHE A 225 10.32 10.12 -10.38
CA PHE A 225 11.50 9.62 -11.11
C PHE A 225 12.64 9.24 -10.17
N VAL A 226 12.86 9.98 -9.07
CA VAL A 226 13.84 9.63 -8.03
C VAL A 226 13.49 8.29 -7.38
N VAL A 227 12.23 8.08 -6.99
CA VAL A 227 11.76 6.81 -6.43
C VAL A 227 12.01 5.67 -7.41
N LEU A 228 11.64 5.86 -8.68
CA LEU A 228 11.85 4.86 -9.73
C LEU A 228 13.35 4.52 -9.86
N PHE A 229 14.20 5.54 -9.91
CA PHE A 229 15.65 5.36 -10.00
C PHE A 229 16.21 4.57 -8.82
N VAL A 230 15.82 4.90 -7.58
CA VAL A 230 16.30 4.20 -6.37
C VAL A 230 15.90 2.73 -6.37
N TYR A 231 14.67 2.40 -6.81
CA TYR A 231 14.23 1.01 -6.93
C TYR A 231 14.94 0.27 -8.08
N CYS A 232 15.08 0.89 -9.25
CA CYS A 232 15.83 0.31 -10.37
C CYS A 232 17.30 0.05 -9.99
N ALA A 233 17.95 0.99 -9.32
CA ALA A 233 19.32 0.83 -8.82
C ALA A 233 19.39 -0.33 -7.81
N GLY A 234 18.42 -0.45 -6.90
CA GLY A 234 18.34 -1.58 -5.97
C GLY A 234 18.21 -2.93 -6.67
N LEU A 235 17.34 -3.03 -7.69
CA LEU A 235 17.18 -4.24 -8.50
C LEU A 235 18.47 -4.58 -9.25
N TYR A 236 19.11 -3.60 -9.87
CA TYR A 236 20.39 -3.76 -10.56
C TYR A 236 21.50 -4.24 -9.62
N LEU A 237 21.66 -3.60 -8.46
CA LEU A 237 22.68 -3.97 -7.47
C LEU A 237 22.50 -5.40 -6.94
N ARG A 238 21.25 -5.88 -6.87
CA ARG A 238 20.96 -7.27 -6.52
C ARG A 238 21.25 -8.23 -7.67
N ALA A 239 20.84 -7.88 -8.89
CA ALA A 239 21.05 -8.70 -10.08
C ALA A 239 22.53 -8.82 -10.47
N ALA A 240 23.32 -7.78 -10.22
CA ALA A 240 24.78 -7.76 -10.40
C ALA A 240 25.54 -8.38 -9.21
N ASP A 241 24.85 -9.01 -8.26
CA ASP A 241 25.43 -9.63 -7.05
C ASP A 241 26.27 -8.71 -6.16
N VAL A 242 26.17 -7.38 -6.33
CA VAL A 242 26.87 -6.37 -5.53
C VAL A 242 26.31 -6.28 -4.12
N LEU A 243 24.97 -6.31 -3.99
CA LEU A 243 24.26 -6.29 -2.71
C LEU A 243 23.42 -7.55 -2.52
N GLN A 244 23.63 -8.23 -1.40
CA GLN A 244 22.90 -9.44 -1.05
C GLN A 244 22.52 -9.47 0.44
N GLY A 245 21.54 -10.31 0.79
CA GLY A 245 21.17 -10.58 2.16
C GLY A 245 20.64 -9.33 2.88
N LYS A 246 21.21 -9.07 4.06
CA LYS A 246 20.80 -7.93 4.89
C LYS A 246 20.96 -6.58 4.17
N LYS A 247 21.99 -6.41 3.34
CA LYS A 247 22.26 -5.11 2.70
C LYS A 247 21.18 -4.73 1.70
N ILE A 248 20.73 -5.67 0.86
CA ILE A 248 19.67 -5.40 -0.12
C ILE A 248 18.31 -5.15 0.56
N VAL A 249 18.04 -5.86 1.67
CA VAL A 249 16.85 -5.64 2.50
C VAL A 249 16.87 -4.24 3.13
N GLN A 250 18.03 -3.77 3.61
CA GLN A 250 18.17 -2.41 4.13
C GLN A 250 18.01 -1.35 3.03
N TRP A 251 18.52 -1.62 1.82
CA TRP A 251 18.28 -0.76 0.65
C TRP A 251 16.79 -0.62 0.37
N ASN A 252 16.05 -1.74 0.33
CA ASN A 252 14.61 -1.71 0.08
C ASN A 252 13.83 -0.92 1.14
N ILE A 253 14.22 -1.02 2.41
CA ILE A 253 13.67 -0.19 3.48
C ILE A 253 13.92 1.30 3.21
N GLY A 254 15.15 1.67 2.83
CA GLY A 254 15.47 3.04 2.42
C GLY A 254 14.66 3.51 1.22
N ALA A 255 14.54 2.69 0.17
CA ALA A 255 13.77 2.98 -1.02
C ALA A 255 12.28 3.23 -0.70
N PHE A 256 11.71 2.43 0.19
CA PHE A 256 10.33 2.62 0.65
C PHE A 256 10.16 3.93 1.43
N LEU A 257 11.13 4.32 2.26
CA LEU A 257 11.09 5.60 2.96
C LEU A 257 11.16 6.78 1.97
N VAL A 258 11.98 6.69 0.92
CA VAL A 258 12.02 7.70 -0.17
C VAL A 258 10.66 7.78 -0.88
N MET A 259 10.01 6.63 -1.11
CA MET A 259 8.65 6.60 -1.67
C MET A 259 7.63 7.26 -0.74
N LEU A 260 7.68 7.01 0.57
CA LEU A 260 6.80 7.68 1.54
C LEU A 260 7.02 9.21 1.54
N ILE A 261 8.27 9.66 1.47
CA ILE A 261 8.60 11.09 1.34
C ILE A 261 7.97 11.67 0.08
N ASN A 262 8.07 10.98 -1.06
CA ASN A 262 7.45 11.41 -2.31
C ASN A 262 5.91 11.54 -2.17
N ILE A 263 5.27 10.54 -1.56
CA ILE A 263 3.81 10.52 -1.40
C ILE A 263 3.33 11.60 -0.44
N PHE A 264 3.96 11.77 0.73
CA PHE A 264 3.45 12.68 1.77
C PHE A 264 3.98 14.11 1.67
N LEU A 265 5.29 14.28 1.44
CA LEU A 265 5.93 15.60 1.44
C LEU A 265 5.95 16.24 0.05
N LEU A 266 6.24 15.47 -1.00
CA LEU A 266 6.34 16.06 -2.34
C LEU A 266 4.96 16.25 -2.97
N SER A 267 3.97 15.45 -2.60
CA SER A 267 2.58 15.69 -3.00
C SER A 267 1.98 16.96 -2.38
N SER A 268 2.35 17.34 -1.16
CA SER A 268 1.84 18.57 -0.53
C SER A 268 2.46 19.85 -1.10
N LEU A 269 3.58 19.73 -1.81
CA LEU A 269 4.31 20.83 -2.44
C LEU A 269 4.09 20.94 -3.96
N SER A 270 3.19 20.13 -4.54
CA SER A 270 2.95 20.09 -5.99
C SER A 270 1.87 21.08 -6.43
N ASN A 271 2.09 21.71 -7.59
CA ASN A 271 1.25 22.78 -8.11
C ASN A 271 -0.02 22.28 -8.86
N PHE A 272 -0.17 20.97 -9.07
CA PHE A 272 -1.36 20.38 -9.71
C PHE A 272 -2.07 19.35 -8.83
N HIS A 273 -1.47 19.00 -7.68
CA HIS A 273 -2.10 18.18 -6.65
C HIS A 273 -2.66 19.02 -5.49
N PHE A 274 -3.15 20.24 -5.78
CA PHE A 274 -3.81 21.12 -4.80
C PHE A 274 -5.15 20.58 -4.23
N TRP A 275 -5.57 19.37 -4.61
CA TRP A 275 -6.78 18.70 -4.09
C TRP A 275 -6.72 18.33 -2.60
N TYR A 276 -5.65 18.70 -1.90
CA TYR A 276 -5.45 18.48 -0.46
C TYR A 276 -6.02 19.59 0.43
N LEU A 277 -6.73 20.60 -0.13
CA LEU A 277 -7.39 21.66 0.65
C LEU A 277 -8.88 21.73 0.34
#